data_AF-A0A3Q2DUA4-F1
#
_entry.id   AF-A0A3Q2DUA4-F1
#
_cell.length_a   1.000
_cell.length_b   1.000
_cell.length_c   1.000
_cell.angle_alpha   90.00
_cell.angle_beta   90.00
_cell.angle_gamma   90.00
#
_symmetry.space_group_name_H-M   'P 1'
#
loop_
_entity.id
_entity.type
_entity.pdbx_description
1 polymer ?
#
loop_
_entity_poly.entity_id
_entity_poly.type
_entity_poly.pdbx_seq_one_letter_code
_entity_poly.pdbx_strand_id
1 'polypeptide(L)'
;MDTWIYKIMNLFHCLNELNDDSLVQEIQQFLSAGQLSTDKLSPAQWSALVFFLLSSERELDVFDLNMFSVSEEVLLRLLPVIKASKKVVLTFCVLSQRSIEALSTVLKTKSSPLTVLDLSNNNLHDLGMKEIADGLKSPNCTLRTLRLSGCSLSKQSVDHLLLSCNSFICLRELDLSNNILQDLTINKLSDGLKHPLCQLETLRLNICCLSEMSCEALSALLSSESASLKELDLSNNNLGDSGVKLLSAGLASSCCKLETLRLSGCLVTEEGSASLESALNCNPSHLRELDLSYNHAGDFGVKGLCANLKDPQWKLENLR
;
A
#
# COMPACT_ATOMS: atom_id res chain seq x y z
N MET A 1 -19.97 -0.61 -15.83
CA MET A 1 -19.99 -1.98 -16.35
C MET A 1 -18.55 -2.33 -16.61
N ASP A 2 -17.96 -3.18 -15.77
CA ASP A 2 -16.51 -3.37 -15.76
C ASP A 2 -15.98 -3.82 -17.11
N THR A 3 -14.96 -3.14 -17.60
CA THR A 3 -14.18 -3.49 -18.79
C THR A 3 -13.72 -4.95 -18.77
N TRP A 4 -13.62 -5.54 -17.58
CA TRP A 4 -13.28 -6.93 -17.33
C TRP A 4 -14.40 -7.91 -17.71
N ILE A 5 -15.66 -7.60 -17.37
CA ILE A 5 -16.83 -8.42 -17.71
C ILE A 5 -17.04 -8.46 -19.23
N TYR A 6 -16.91 -7.31 -19.89
CA TYR A 6 -17.05 -7.21 -21.35
C TYR A 6 -15.95 -7.99 -22.09
N LYS A 7 -14.73 -8.00 -21.55
CA LYS A 7 -13.63 -8.80 -22.09
C LYS A 7 -13.95 -10.30 -21.94
N ILE A 8 -14.32 -10.77 -20.75
CA ILE A 8 -14.69 -12.18 -20.55
C ILE A 8 -15.84 -12.63 -21.48
N MET A 9 -16.82 -11.76 -21.74
CA MET A 9 -17.90 -12.04 -22.70
C MET A 9 -17.42 -12.19 -24.16
N ASN A 10 -16.36 -11.51 -24.57
CA ASN A 10 -15.79 -11.64 -25.92
C ASN A 10 -14.91 -12.88 -26.09
N LEU A 11 -14.12 -13.24 -25.06
CA LEU A 11 -13.43 -14.54 -25.01
C LEU A 11 -14.43 -15.68 -25.16
N PHE A 12 -15.54 -15.55 -24.43
CA PHE A 12 -16.65 -16.48 -24.45
C PHE A 12 -17.25 -16.64 -25.85
N HIS A 13 -17.44 -15.54 -26.59
CA HIS A 13 -17.92 -15.62 -27.98
C HIS A 13 -16.95 -16.37 -28.90
N CYS A 14 -15.64 -16.16 -28.77
CA CYS A 14 -14.62 -16.85 -29.56
C CYS A 14 -14.48 -18.34 -29.20
N LEU A 15 -14.61 -18.70 -27.93
CA LEU A 15 -14.57 -20.09 -27.47
C LEU A 15 -15.86 -20.85 -27.82
N ASN A 16 -17.00 -20.16 -27.84
CA ASN A 16 -18.29 -20.73 -28.25
C ASN A 16 -18.29 -21.14 -29.73
N GLU A 17 -17.58 -20.41 -30.60
CA GLU A 17 -17.38 -20.83 -32.00
C GLU A 17 -16.51 -22.10 -32.15
N LEU A 18 -15.79 -22.51 -31.10
CA LEU A 18 -14.96 -23.72 -31.09
C LEU A 18 -15.71 -24.97 -30.56
N ASN A 19 -17.00 -24.85 -30.21
CA ASN A 19 -17.92 -25.96 -29.90
C ASN A 19 -17.54 -26.81 -28.65
N ASP A 20 -17.14 -26.17 -27.54
CA ASP A 20 -16.86 -26.80 -26.23
C ASP A 20 -18.01 -26.55 -25.23
N ASP A 21 -18.99 -27.46 -25.19
CA ASP A 21 -20.23 -27.33 -24.40
C ASP A 21 -20.05 -27.47 -22.88
N SER A 22 -18.90 -27.96 -22.41
CA SER A 22 -18.65 -28.19 -20.97
C SER A 22 -18.48 -26.90 -20.15
N LEU A 23 -18.11 -25.80 -20.82
CA LEU A 23 -17.75 -24.53 -20.18
C LEU A 23 -18.91 -23.54 -19.99
N VAL A 24 -20.02 -23.71 -20.71
CA VAL A 24 -21.19 -22.80 -20.64
C VAL A 24 -21.80 -22.79 -19.23
N GLN A 25 -21.80 -23.94 -18.54
CA GLN A 25 -22.30 -24.08 -17.17
C GLN A 25 -21.38 -23.39 -16.14
N GLU A 26 -20.06 -23.45 -16.32
CA GLU A 26 -19.09 -22.81 -15.42
C GLU A 26 -19.13 -21.27 -15.55
N ILE A 27 -19.52 -20.76 -16.71
CA ILE A 27 -19.63 -19.32 -16.99
C ILE A 27 -20.95 -18.73 -16.49
N GLN A 28 -22.05 -19.49 -16.54
CA GLN A 28 -23.25 -19.11 -15.80
C GLN A 28 -22.98 -19.07 -14.29
N GLN A 29 -22.16 -20.00 -13.77
CA GLN A 29 -21.67 -19.92 -12.39
C GLN A 29 -20.84 -18.66 -12.17
N PHE A 30 -19.86 -18.33 -13.02
CA PHE A 30 -19.08 -17.09 -12.93
C PHE A 30 -19.94 -15.82 -12.91
N LEU A 31 -20.86 -15.68 -13.87
CA LEU A 31 -21.76 -14.53 -13.97
C LEU A 31 -22.73 -14.42 -12.77
N SER A 32 -23.01 -15.54 -12.10
CA SER A 32 -23.83 -15.57 -10.88
C SER A 32 -23.04 -15.38 -9.58
N ALA A 33 -21.78 -15.82 -9.53
CA ALA A 33 -20.96 -15.90 -8.30
C ALA A 33 -19.84 -14.85 -8.22
N GLY A 34 -19.50 -14.19 -9.33
CA GLY A 34 -18.44 -13.18 -9.40
C GLY A 34 -17.00 -13.71 -9.41
N GLN A 35 -16.81 -15.04 -9.39
CA GLN A 35 -15.49 -15.69 -9.33
C GLN A 35 -15.39 -16.83 -10.34
N LEU A 36 -14.30 -16.88 -11.11
CA LEU A 36 -14.11 -17.88 -12.16
C LEU A 36 -13.54 -19.15 -11.53
N SER A 37 -14.32 -20.22 -11.51
CA SER A 37 -13.83 -21.55 -11.16
C SER A 37 -12.83 -21.99 -12.23
N THR A 38 -11.56 -22.14 -11.87
CA THR A 38 -10.50 -22.55 -12.81
C THR A 38 -9.94 -23.95 -12.54
N ASP A 39 -10.47 -24.63 -11.53
CA ASP A 39 -9.94 -25.90 -11.01
C ASP A 39 -10.06 -27.08 -12.00
N LYS A 40 -10.89 -26.92 -13.04
CA LYS A 40 -11.16 -27.94 -14.06
C LYS A 40 -10.64 -27.59 -15.46
N LEU A 41 -9.97 -26.44 -15.62
CA LEU A 41 -9.50 -26.01 -16.93
C LEU A 41 -8.38 -26.91 -17.46
N SER A 42 -8.55 -27.38 -18.69
CA SER A 42 -7.52 -28.12 -19.44
C SER A 42 -6.34 -27.21 -19.83
N PRO A 43 -5.17 -27.78 -20.21
CA PRO A 43 -4.04 -26.98 -20.68
C PRO A 43 -4.36 -26.07 -21.89
N ALA A 44 -5.24 -26.51 -22.79
CA ALA A 44 -5.68 -25.71 -23.94
C ALA A 44 -6.55 -24.52 -23.49
N GLN A 45 -7.48 -24.74 -22.56
CA GLN A 45 -8.33 -23.70 -22.00
C GLN A 45 -7.51 -22.67 -21.20
N TRP A 46 -6.50 -23.10 -20.44
CA TRP A 46 -5.54 -22.20 -19.80
C TRP A 46 -4.78 -21.33 -20.80
N SER A 47 -4.31 -21.94 -21.90
CA SER A 47 -3.59 -21.21 -22.95
C SER A 47 -4.50 -20.18 -23.63
N ALA A 48 -5.75 -20.54 -23.91
CA ALA A 48 -6.75 -19.64 -24.46
C ALA A 48 -7.08 -18.48 -23.52
N LEU A 49 -7.25 -18.77 -22.22
CA LEU A 49 -7.48 -17.75 -21.18
C LEU A 49 -6.32 -16.76 -21.09
N VAL A 50 -5.08 -17.26 -21.03
CA VAL A 50 -3.88 -16.40 -21.00
C VAL A 50 -3.77 -15.56 -22.27
N PHE A 51 -3.90 -16.17 -23.45
CA PHE A 51 -3.87 -15.45 -24.72
C PHE A 51 -4.92 -14.34 -24.75
N PHE A 52 -6.13 -14.65 -24.31
CA PHE A 52 -7.22 -13.69 -24.27
C PHE A 52 -6.93 -12.51 -23.34
N LEU A 53 -6.49 -12.78 -22.12
CA LEU A 53 -6.18 -11.74 -21.15
C LEU A 53 -5.07 -10.81 -21.70
N LEU A 54 -4.11 -11.35 -22.43
CA LEU A 54 -3.01 -10.61 -23.04
C LEU A 54 -3.34 -9.90 -24.35
N SER A 55 -4.32 -10.39 -25.12
CA SER A 55 -4.61 -9.92 -26.49
C SER A 55 -5.50 -8.67 -26.56
N SER A 56 -5.89 -8.10 -25.41
CA SER A 56 -6.62 -6.84 -25.42
C SER A 56 -5.70 -5.71 -25.90
N GLU A 57 -6.16 -4.88 -26.85
CA GLU A 57 -5.39 -3.79 -27.48
C GLU A 57 -4.86 -2.71 -26.51
N ARG A 58 -5.20 -2.80 -25.22
CA ARG A 58 -4.69 -1.95 -24.14
C ARG A 58 -3.94 -2.81 -23.12
N GLU A 59 -2.85 -2.27 -22.56
CA GLU A 59 -2.18 -2.85 -21.40
C GLU A 59 -3.20 -3.28 -20.34
N LEU A 60 -2.98 -4.43 -19.70
CA LEU A 60 -3.87 -4.92 -18.63
C LEU A 60 -3.77 -3.95 -17.45
N ASP A 61 -4.79 -3.11 -17.26
CA ASP A 61 -4.74 -2.09 -16.22
C ASP A 61 -4.76 -2.71 -14.81
N VAL A 62 -5.61 -3.71 -14.57
CA VAL A 62 -5.74 -4.38 -13.26
C VAL A 62 -5.89 -5.90 -13.43
N PHE A 63 -5.06 -6.64 -12.72
CA PHE A 63 -5.20 -8.07 -12.47
C PHE A 63 -5.50 -8.29 -10.99
N ASP A 64 -6.60 -8.96 -10.69
CA ASP A 64 -7.00 -9.33 -9.33
C ASP A 64 -7.22 -10.84 -9.27
N LEU A 65 -6.40 -11.54 -8.47
CA LEU A 65 -6.48 -12.99 -8.38
C LEU A 65 -7.77 -13.45 -7.70
N ASN A 66 -8.41 -12.61 -6.87
CA ASN A 66 -9.67 -12.93 -6.20
C ASN A 66 -10.83 -13.14 -7.18
N MET A 67 -10.68 -12.70 -8.43
CA MET A 67 -11.62 -12.97 -9.50
C MET A 67 -11.55 -14.41 -10.03
N PHE A 68 -10.58 -15.20 -9.58
CA PHE A 68 -10.36 -16.61 -9.94
C PHE A 68 -10.39 -17.50 -8.68
N SER A 69 -10.48 -18.82 -8.85
CA SER A 69 -10.26 -19.75 -7.73
C SER A 69 -8.84 -19.60 -7.19
N VAL A 70 -8.69 -18.89 -6.06
CA VAL A 70 -7.40 -18.49 -5.50
C VAL A 70 -6.59 -19.73 -5.11
N SER A 71 -5.54 -19.99 -5.88
CA SER A 71 -4.57 -21.04 -5.59
C SER A 71 -3.20 -20.67 -6.16
N GLU A 72 -2.15 -21.30 -5.62
CA GLU A 72 -0.78 -21.14 -6.15
C GLU A 72 -0.70 -21.52 -7.63
N GLU A 73 -1.32 -22.62 -8.05
CA GLU A 73 -1.26 -23.09 -9.43
C GLU A 73 -1.88 -22.08 -10.41
N VAL A 74 -2.99 -21.46 -10.01
CA VAL A 74 -3.66 -20.42 -10.81
C VAL A 74 -2.76 -19.20 -10.95
N LEU A 75 -2.14 -18.74 -9.85
CA LEU A 75 -1.17 -17.64 -9.91
C LEU A 75 -0.02 -17.98 -10.87
N LEU A 76 0.57 -19.16 -10.75
CA LEU A 76 1.69 -19.58 -11.59
C LEU A 76 1.31 -19.67 -13.07
N ARG A 77 0.12 -20.16 -13.39
CA ARG A 77 -0.40 -20.21 -14.78
C ARG A 77 -0.70 -18.82 -15.34
N LEU A 78 -1.10 -17.88 -14.49
CA LEU A 78 -1.40 -16.51 -14.85
C LEU A 78 -0.19 -15.56 -14.73
N LEU A 79 1.02 -16.06 -14.43
CA LEU A 79 2.24 -15.25 -14.44
C LEU A 79 2.45 -14.41 -15.71
N PRO A 80 2.17 -14.90 -16.94
CA PRO A 80 2.26 -14.07 -18.13
C PRO A 80 1.36 -12.83 -18.07
N VAL A 81 0.14 -12.99 -17.52
CA VAL A 81 -0.84 -11.91 -17.34
C VAL A 81 -0.36 -10.92 -16.27
N ILE A 82 0.15 -11.42 -15.15
CA ILE A 82 0.75 -10.62 -14.07
C ILE A 82 1.90 -9.77 -14.62
N LYS A 83 2.79 -10.35 -15.45
CA LYS A 83 3.91 -9.64 -16.08
C LYS A 83 3.48 -8.50 -17.00
N ALA A 84 2.30 -8.60 -17.60
CA ALA A 84 1.75 -7.62 -18.52
C ALA A 84 0.80 -6.61 -17.84
N SER A 85 0.57 -6.73 -16.53
CA SER A 85 -0.40 -5.92 -15.80
C SER A 85 0.23 -4.70 -15.12
N LYS A 86 -0.47 -3.56 -15.11
CA LYS A 86 -0.03 -2.35 -14.39
C LYS A 86 -0.28 -2.43 -12.89
N LYS A 87 -1.42 -2.99 -12.50
CA LYS A 87 -1.81 -3.22 -11.10
C LYS A 87 -2.10 -4.68 -10.89
N VAL A 88 -1.51 -5.25 -9.84
CA VAL A 88 -1.70 -6.64 -9.43
C VAL A 88 -2.18 -6.67 -7.98
N VAL A 89 -3.33 -7.29 -7.76
CA VAL A 89 -3.95 -7.48 -6.44
C VAL A 89 -3.95 -8.97 -6.13
N LEU A 90 -3.20 -9.35 -5.10
CA LEU A 90 -3.05 -10.72 -4.62
C LEU A 90 -3.38 -10.81 -3.13
N THR A 91 -4.45 -10.15 -2.69
CA THR A 91 -4.80 -10.14 -1.27
C THR A 91 -5.41 -11.47 -0.84
N PHE A 92 -5.16 -11.91 0.40
CA PHE A 92 -5.67 -13.19 0.93
C PHE A 92 -5.37 -14.41 0.05
N CYS A 93 -4.27 -14.34 -0.70
CA CYS A 93 -3.77 -15.42 -1.54
C CYS A 93 -2.84 -16.32 -0.72
N VAL A 94 -3.02 -17.63 -0.78
CA VAL A 94 -2.10 -18.57 -0.10
C VAL A 94 -0.76 -18.60 -0.86
N LEU A 95 0.08 -17.59 -0.67
CA LEU A 95 1.35 -17.41 -1.38
C LEU A 95 2.43 -18.31 -0.77
N SER A 96 2.84 -19.32 -1.53
CA SER A 96 3.99 -20.16 -1.22
C SER A 96 5.32 -19.42 -1.49
N GLN A 97 6.44 -19.97 -1.02
CA GLN A 97 7.77 -19.49 -1.38
C GLN A 97 7.98 -19.44 -2.90
N ARG A 98 7.55 -20.47 -3.64
CA ARG A 98 7.69 -20.54 -5.11
C ARG A 98 6.89 -19.43 -5.80
N SER A 99 5.70 -19.12 -5.29
CA SER A 99 4.89 -18.03 -5.81
C SER A 99 5.55 -16.66 -5.60
N ILE A 100 6.18 -16.44 -4.44
CA ILE A 100 6.88 -15.21 -4.11
C ILE A 100 8.15 -15.06 -4.96
N GLU A 101 8.91 -16.13 -5.19
CA GLU A 101 10.07 -16.14 -6.09
C GLU A 101 9.68 -15.78 -7.54
N ALA A 102 8.52 -16.28 -7.98
CA ALA A 102 7.97 -15.93 -9.29
C ALA A 102 7.61 -14.43 -9.35
N LEU A 103 7.01 -13.86 -8.30
CA LEU A 103 6.73 -12.43 -8.20
C LEU A 103 8.01 -11.59 -8.16
N SER A 104 9.04 -12.03 -7.42
CA SER A 104 10.37 -11.39 -7.44
C SER A 104 10.95 -11.34 -8.87
N THR A 105 10.76 -12.42 -9.64
CA THR A 105 11.16 -12.47 -11.06
C THR A 105 10.34 -11.50 -11.93
N VAL A 106 9.06 -11.31 -11.64
CA VAL A 106 8.22 -10.29 -12.31
C VAL A 106 8.80 -8.90 -12.08
N LEU A 107 9.12 -8.54 -10.82
CA LEU A 107 9.70 -7.25 -10.46
C LEU A 107 11.06 -7.00 -11.13
N LYS A 108 11.82 -8.06 -11.43
CA LYS A 108 13.11 -8.00 -12.15
C LYS A 108 12.95 -7.85 -13.67
N THR A 109 11.76 -8.11 -14.21
CA THR A 109 11.51 -8.17 -15.66
C THR A 109 11.69 -6.79 -16.30
N LYS A 110 12.51 -6.73 -17.35
CA LYS A 110 12.74 -5.50 -18.12
C LYS A 110 11.43 -5.01 -18.75
N SER A 111 11.19 -3.70 -18.67
CA SER A 111 10.00 -3.05 -19.25
C SER A 111 8.68 -3.57 -18.67
N SER A 112 8.66 -4.04 -17.42
CA SER A 112 7.39 -4.39 -16.77
C SER A 112 6.53 -3.14 -16.59
N PRO A 113 5.23 -3.18 -16.96
CA PRO A 113 4.29 -2.09 -16.70
C PRO A 113 3.83 -2.05 -15.23
N LEU A 114 4.23 -3.03 -14.40
CA LEU A 114 3.77 -3.20 -13.03
C LEU A 114 4.19 -2.04 -12.13
N THR A 115 3.22 -1.19 -11.80
CA THR A 115 3.40 -0.01 -10.94
C THR A 115 2.73 -0.16 -9.58
N VAL A 116 1.76 -1.06 -9.44
CA VAL A 116 1.04 -1.30 -8.17
C VAL A 116 1.00 -2.78 -7.86
N LEU A 117 1.49 -3.17 -6.69
CA LEU A 117 1.45 -4.54 -6.19
C LEU A 117 0.85 -4.55 -4.78
N ASP A 118 -0.28 -5.22 -4.64
CA ASP A 118 -0.97 -5.38 -3.36
C ASP A 118 -0.88 -6.85 -2.92
N LEU A 119 -0.10 -7.09 -1.88
CA LEU A 119 0.12 -8.40 -1.26
C LEU A 119 -0.53 -8.47 0.13
N SER A 120 -1.46 -7.58 0.45
CA SER A 120 -2.01 -7.47 1.80
C SER A 120 -2.71 -8.76 2.24
N ASN A 121 -2.62 -9.08 3.52
CA ASN A 121 -3.21 -10.25 4.16
C ASN A 121 -2.69 -11.59 3.62
N ASN A 122 -1.43 -11.60 3.18
CA ASN A 122 -0.68 -12.83 2.89
C ASN A 122 0.40 -13.05 3.94
N ASN A 123 0.55 -14.28 4.41
CA ASN A 123 1.55 -14.62 5.41
C ASN A 123 2.97 -14.74 4.78
N LEU A 124 3.56 -13.61 4.37
CA LEU A 124 4.86 -13.56 3.69
C LEU A 124 6.01 -13.90 4.64
N HIS A 125 5.92 -13.48 5.90
CA HIS A 125 7.03 -13.49 6.86
C HIS A 125 8.30 -12.78 6.32
N ASP A 126 9.39 -12.86 7.08
CA ASP A 126 10.66 -12.22 6.71
C ASP A 126 11.32 -12.83 5.46
N LEU A 127 11.13 -14.14 5.22
CA LEU A 127 11.66 -14.82 4.04
C LEU A 127 10.96 -14.38 2.76
N GLY A 128 9.63 -14.28 2.77
CA GLY A 128 8.88 -13.76 1.63
C GLY A 128 9.24 -12.30 1.34
N MET A 129 9.39 -11.48 2.40
CA MET A 129 9.81 -10.09 2.23
C MET A 129 11.23 -9.98 1.66
N LYS A 130 12.16 -10.86 2.05
CA LYS A 130 13.51 -10.90 1.47
C LYS A 130 13.47 -11.10 -0.05
N GLU A 131 12.66 -12.02 -0.54
CA GLU A 131 12.53 -12.28 -1.98
C GLU A 131 11.89 -11.10 -2.74
N ILE A 132 10.86 -10.48 -2.16
CA ILE A 132 10.25 -9.27 -2.74
C ILE A 132 11.26 -8.12 -2.77
N ALA A 133 11.99 -7.90 -1.68
CA ALA A 133 13.07 -6.93 -1.58
C ALA A 133 14.15 -7.16 -2.67
N ASP A 134 14.53 -8.42 -2.92
CA ASP A 134 15.45 -8.76 -4.01
C ASP A 134 14.88 -8.44 -5.40
N GLY A 135 13.56 -8.49 -5.56
CA GLY A 135 12.85 -7.99 -6.75
C GLY A 135 12.96 -6.47 -6.91
N LEU A 136 12.69 -5.75 -5.82
CA LEU A 136 12.71 -4.29 -5.75
C LEU A 136 14.10 -3.69 -5.99
N LYS A 137 15.18 -4.41 -5.66
CA LYS A 137 16.58 -4.00 -5.94
C LYS A 137 16.89 -3.83 -7.43
N SER A 138 16.10 -4.47 -8.30
CA SER A 138 16.36 -4.45 -9.73
C SER A 138 16.23 -3.04 -10.30
N PRO A 139 17.18 -2.58 -11.14
CA PRO A 139 17.04 -1.30 -11.84
C PRO A 139 15.88 -1.30 -12.86
N ASN A 140 15.34 -2.48 -13.18
CA ASN A 140 14.16 -2.62 -14.03
C ASN A 140 12.83 -2.47 -13.26
N CYS A 141 12.88 -2.39 -11.93
CA CYS A 141 11.66 -2.31 -11.12
C CYS A 141 11.01 -0.93 -11.29
N THR A 142 9.77 -0.93 -11.77
CA THR A 142 8.96 0.27 -12.02
C THR A 142 7.89 0.50 -10.94
N LEU A 143 7.91 -0.30 -9.88
CA LEU A 143 6.89 -0.31 -8.84
C LEU A 143 6.83 1.04 -8.10
N ARG A 144 5.62 1.60 -8.02
CA ARG A 144 5.31 2.87 -7.35
C ARG A 144 4.50 2.67 -6.08
N THR A 145 3.68 1.63 -6.02
CA THR A 145 2.86 1.32 -4.84
C THR A 145 3.10 -0.12 -4.44
N LEU A 146 3.46 -0.32 -3.17
CA LEU A 146 3.60 -1.63 -2.55
C LEU A 146 2.74 -1.67 -1.30
N ARG A 147 1.79 -2.60 -1.25
CA ARG A 147 0.97 -2.83 -0.05
C ARG A 147 1.25 -4.20 0.53
N LEU A 148 1.57 -4.20 1.81
CA LEU A 148 1.99 -5.35 2.60
C LEU A 148 1.22 -5.37 3.93
N SER A 149 -0.01 -4.87 3.94
CA SER A 149 -0.76 -4.78 5.18
C SER A 149 -1.10 -6.19 5.68
N GLY A 150 -0.90 -6.51 6.96
CA GLY A 150 -1.26 -7.84 7.48
C GLY A 150 -0.39 -8.97 6.94
N CYS A 151 0.90 -8.72 6.69
CA CYS A 151 1.82 -9.69 6.08
C CYS A 151 2.71 -10.47 7.06
N SER A 152 2.44 -10.36 8.36
CA SER A 152 3.26 -10.96 9.43
C SER A 152 4.72 -10.51 9.38
N LEU A 153 4.96 -9.24 9.04
CA LEU A 153 6.30 -8.66 8.91
C LEU A 153 6.89 -8.30 10.27
N SER A 154 8.20 -8.52 10.42
CA SER A 154 8.97 -8.15 11.60
C SER A 154 10.01 -7.06 11.30
N LYS A 155 10.87 -6.74 12.28
CA LYS A 155 12.04 -5.88 12.09
C LYS A 155 12.94 -6.37 10.94
N GLN A 156 13.10 -7.68 10.78
CA GLN A 156 13.97 -8.24 9.75
C GLN A 156 13.42 -7.97 8.33
N SER A 157 12.10 -8.00 8.16
CA SER A 157 11.43 -7.59 6.91
C SER A 157 11.81 -6.16 6.50
N VAL A 158 11.82 -5.22 7.45
CA VAL A 158 12.20 -3.82 7.18
C VAL A 158 13.69 -3.71 6.87
N ASP A 159 14.56 -4.47 7.54
CA ASP A 159 15.98 -4.52 7.19
C ASP A 159 16.19 -4.99 5.73
N HIS A 160 15.42 -5.98 5.26
CA HIS A 160 15.46 -6.41 3.86
C HIS A 160 14.96 -5.33 2.89
N LEU A 161 13.87 -4.63 3.24
CA LEU A 161 13.36 -3.51 2.45
C LEU A 161 14.39 -2.37 2.35
N LEU A 162 15.03 -2.02 3.47
CA LEU A 162 16.04 -0.96 3.53
C LEU A 162 17.31 -1.32 2.74
N LEU A 163 17.75 -2.57 2.76
CA LEU A 163 18.85 -3.03 1.89
C LEU A 163 18.54 -2.91 0.40
N SER A 164 17.29 -2.63 0.04
CA SER A 164 16.86 -2.48 -1.34
C SER A 164 17.00 -1.07 -1.88
N CYS A 165 17.58 -0.12 -1.13
CA CYS A 165 17.77 1.33 -1.37
C CYS A 165 17.52 1.91 -2.79
N ASN A 166 17.98 1.26 -3.85
CA ASN A 166 17.62 1.62 -5.24
C ASN A 166 16.09 1.57 -5.50
N SER A 167 15.33 0.80 -4.73
CA SER A 167 13.88 0.65 -4.81
C SER A 167 13.11 1.90 -4.39
N PHE A 168 13.67 2.69 -3.46
CA PHE A 168 13.03 3.93 -2.99
C PHE A 168 13.16 5.08 -4.00
N ILE A 169 13.85 4.87 -5.12
CA ILE A 169 13.89 5.83 -6.22
C ILE A 169 12.53 5.86 -6.94
N CYS A 170 11.84 4.72 -7.04
CA CYS A 170 10.58 4.60 -7.78
C CYS A 170 9.34 4.59 -6.87
N LEU A 171 9.47 4.04 -5.65
CA LEU A 171 8.33 3.84 -4.75
C LEU A 171 7.79 5.17 -4.22
N ARG A 172 6.48 5.35 -4.35
CA ARG A 172 5.70 6.52 -3.90
C ARG A 172 4.79 6.20 -2.73
N GLU A 173 4.25 4.98 -2.69
CA GLU A 173 3.34 4.54 -1.63
C GLU A 173 3.82 3.21 -1.05
N LEU A 174 3.93 3.18 0.27
CA LEU A 174 4.25 1.99 1.04
C LEU A 174 3.23 1.83 2.16
N ASP A 175 2.54 0.70 2.15
CA ASP A 175 1.61 0.32 3.20
C ASP A 175 2.15 -0.88 3.98
N LEU A 176 2.49 -0.65 5.26
CA LEU A 176 2.94 -1.67 6.20
C LEU A 176 1.95 -1.89 7.34
N SER A 177 0.71 -1.38 7.21
CA SER A 177 -0.29 -1.41 8.27
C SER A 177 -0.59 -2.82 8.76
N ASN A 178 -1.08 -3.01 9.97
CA ASN A 178 -1.43 -4.32 10.53
C ASN A 178 -0.24 -5.30 10.56
N ASN A 179 0.98 -4.81 10.78
CA ASN A 179 2.17 -5.62 11.03
C ASN A 179 2.79 -5.24 12.38
N ILE A 180 3.34 -6.22 13.11
CA ILE A 180 3.93 -6.00 14.44
C ILE A 180 5.36 -5.49 14.27
N LEU A 181 5.51 -4.22 13.88
CA LEU A 181 6.81 -3.61 13.61
C LEU A 181 7.52 -3.16 14.89
N GLN A 182 6.78 -2.58 15.86
CA GLN A 182 7.31 -1.96 17.09
C GLN A 182 8.25 -0.77 16.83
N ASP A 183 8.60 -0.02 17.89
CA ASP A 183 9.27 1.29 17.77
C ASP A 183 10.67 1.24 17.14
N LEU A 184 11.50 0.25 17.52
CA LEU A 184 12.86 0.14 17.00
C LEU A 184 12.92 -0.04 15.48
N THR A 185 11.87 -0.59 14.89
CA THR A 185 11.76 -0.78 13.45
C THR A 185 11.45 0.53 12.73
N ILE A 186 10.62 1.39 13.33
CA ILE A 186 10.29 2.72 12.78
C ILE A 186 11.50 3.65 12.77
N ASN A 187 12.40 3.54 13.76
CA ASN A 187 13.64 4.32 13.77
C ASN A 187 14.48 4.04 12.51
N LYS A 188 14.69 2.75 12.19
CA LYS A 188 15.42 2.34 11.00
C LYS A 188 14.73 2.76 9.70
N LEU A 189 13.41 2.55 9.63
CA LEU A 189 12.61 2.95 8.47
C LEU A 189 12.75 4.46 8.24
N SER A 190 12.59 5.27 9.28
CA SER A 190 12.71 6.72 9.23
C SER A 190 14.08 7.17 8.72
N ASP A 191 15.16 6.53 9.16
CA ASP A 191 16.51 6.84 8.66
C ASP A 191 16.69 6.50 7.19
N GLY A 192 16.12 5.38 6.73
CA GLY A 192 16.09 5.03 5.31
C GLY A 192 15.31 6.03 4.45
N LEU A 193 14.18 6.53 4.97
CA LEU A 193 13.33 7.50 4.26
C LEU A 193 13.93 8.92 4.20
N LYS A 194 14.93 9.23 5.05
CA LYS A 194 15.73 10.47 4.95
C LYS A 194 16.76 10.42 3.81
N HIS A 195 16.91 9.30 3.11
CA HIS A 195 17.86 9.21 2.01
C HIS A 195 17.48 10.20 0.88
N PRO A 196 18.42 11.00 0.30
CA PRO A 196 18.09 12.05 -0.68
C PRO A 196 17.40 11.58 -1.96
N LEU A 197 17.59 10.31 -2.33
CA LEU A 197 16.94 9.70 -3.49
C LEU A 197 15.57 9.10 -3.17
N CYS A 198 15.17 9.06 -1.90
CA CYS A 198 13.89 8.51 -1.48
C CYS A 198 12.76 9.41 -1.99
N GLN A 199 11.82 8.78 -2.69
CA GLN A 199 10.73 9.44 -3.39
C GLN A 199 9.37 9.06 -2.82
N LEU A 200 9.35 8.47 -1.63
CA LEU A 200 8.14 8.02 -0.95
C LEU A 200 7.29 9.23 -0.51
N GLU A 201 6.05 9.25 -0.95
CA GLU A 201 5.07 10.31 -0.70
C GLU A 201 4.01 9.85 0.31
N THR A 202 3.69 8.56 0.35
CA THR A 202 2.68 8.00 1.25
C THR A 202 3.26 6.84 2.05
N LEU A 203 3.13 6.93 3.37
CA LEU A 203 3.50 5.88 4.32
C LEU A 203 2.31 5.56 5.22
N ARG A 204 1.90 4.29 5.23
CA ARG A 204 0.84 3.81 6.14
C ARG A 204 1.40 2.80 7.14
N LEU A 205 1.17 3.09 8.42
CA LEU A 205 1.62 2.35 9.59
C LEU A 205 0.45 2.16 10.58
N ASN A 206 -0.77 2.05 10.08
CA ASN A 206 -1.96 1.85 10.90
C ASN A 206 -1.87 0.48 11.60
N ILE A 207 -2.21 0.39 12.89
CA ILE A 207 -2.13 -0.86 13.68
C ILE A 207 -0.72 -1.50 13.55
N CYS A 208 0.33 -0.78 13.95
CA CYS A 208 1.72 -1.26 13.90
C CYS A 208 2.36 -1.49 15.28
N CYS A 209 1.56 -1.41 16.34
CA CYS A 209 2.00 -1.46 17.74
C CYS A 209 3.05 -0.38 18.05
N LEU A 210 2.85 0.83 17.53
CA LEU A 210 3.73 1.97 17.77
C LEU A 210 3.36 2.69 19.07
N SER A 211 4.37 3.27 19.71
CA SER A 211 4.24 4.12 20.89
C SER A 211 4.85 5.51 20.65
N GLU A 212 4.87 6.35 21.69
CA GLU A 212 5.57 7.65 21.69
C GLU A 212 7.04 7.54 21.24
N MET A 213 7.70 6.40 21.45
CA MET A 213 9.10 6.18 21.08
C MET A 213 9.32 6.23 19.56
N SER A 214 8.33 5.82 18.76
CA SER A 214 8.37 5.95 17.30
C SER A 214 8.28 7.41 16.84
N CYS A 215 7.63 8.27 17.63
CA CYS A 215 7.29 9.63 17.23
C CYS A 215 8.53 10.53 17.15
N GLU A 216 9.57 10.26 17.93
CA GLU A 216 10.85 10.99 17.82
C GLU A 216 11.49 10.79 16.45
N ALA A 217 11.58 9.54 15.98
CA ALA A 217 12.17 9.24 14.67
C ALA A 217 11.33 9.77 13.51
N LEU A 218 9.99 9.67 13.61
CA LEU A 218 9.07 10.22 12.62
C LEU A 218 9.12 11.76 12.61
N SER A 219 9.22 12.40 13.76
CA SER A 219 9.40 13.86 13.87
C SER A 219 10.71 14.32 13.19
N ALA A 220 11.80 13.58 13.41
CA ALA A 220 13.07 13.82 12.73
C ALA A 220 12.99 13.58 11.22
N LEU A 221 12.17 12.62 10.76
CA LEU A 221 11.89 12.42 9.33
C LEU A 221 11.11 13.61 8.74
N LEU A 222 10.03 14.05 9.39
CA LEU A 222 9.22 15.19 8.95
C LEU A 222 10.02 16.50 8.90
N SER A 223 11.02 16.63 9.77
CA SER A 223 11.91 17.79 9.81
C SER A 223 13.04 17.76 8.78
N SER A 224 13.17 16.68 8.01
CA SER A 224 14.30 16.48 7.10
C SER A 224 14.03 17.07 5.71
N GLU A 225 14.98 17.85 5.18
CA GLU A 225 14.87 18.47 3.84
C GLU A 225 14.72 17.45 2.70
N SER A 226 15.34 16.27 2.85
CA SER A 226 15.31 15.18 1.88
C SER A 226 14.02 14.37 1.89
N ALA A 227 13.21 14.47 2.95
CA ALA A 227 11.95 13.75 3.02
C ALA A 227 10.97 14.26 1.95
N SER A 228 10.30 13.34 1.27
CA SER A 228 9.28 13.63 0.24
C SER A 228 7.86 13.30 0.70
N LEU A 229 7.70 12.96 1.99
CA LEU A 229 6.46 12.43 2.54
C LEU A 229 5.37 13.52 2.58
N LYS A 230 4.22 13.19 2.00
CA LYS A 230 3.01 14.02 1.94
C LYS A 230 1.85 13.42 2.73
N GLU A 231 1.78 12.10 2.85
CA GLU A 231 0.73 11.40 3.60
C GLU A 231 1.36 10.43 4.60
N LEU A 232 0.93 10.56 5.86
CA LEU A 232 1.33 9.68 6.96
C LEU A 232 0.08 9.21 7.70
N ASP A 233 -0.13 7.90 7.72
CA ASP A 233 -1.19 7.27 8.51
C ASP A 233 -0.59 6.48 9.67
N LEU A 234 -0.86 6.95 10.90
CA LEU A 234 -0.44 6.32 12.15
C LEU A 234 -1.63 5.83 12.98
N SER A 235 -2.82 5.76 12.39
CA SER A 235 -4.06 5.48 13.10
C SER A 235 -4.01 4.15 13.86
N ASN A 236 -4.72 4.07 14.98
CA ASN A 236 -4.82 2.90 15.86
C ASN A 236 -3.46 2.43 16.41
N ASN A 237 -2.60 3.38 16.76
CA ASN A 237 -1.37 3.13 17.53
C ASN A 237 -1.43 3.80 18.90
N ASN A 238 -0.67 3.30 19.86
CA ASN A 238 -0.71 3.80 21.24
C ASN A 238 0.23 5.00 21.46
N LEU A 239 0.04 6.07 20.68
CA LEU A 239 0.98 7.20 20.66
C LEU A 239 0.80 8.14 21.86
N GLY A 240 -0.45 8.40 22.26
CA GLY A 240 -0.78 9.35 23.33
C GLY A 240 -0.37 10.79 23.03
N ASP A 241 -0.61 11.68 23.99
CA ASP A 241 -0.30 13.11 23.86
C ASP A 241 1.21 13.38 23.76
N SER A 242 2.02 12.59 24.46
CA SER A 242 3.48 12.64 24.41
C SER A 242 4.02 12.36 23.00
N GLY A 243 3.53 11.31 22.34
CA GLY A 243 3.87 10.99 20.96
C GLY A 243 3.42 12.09 20.00
N VAL A 244 2.19 12.59 20.15
CA VAL A 244 1.66 13.69 19.32
C VAL A 244 2.46 14.98 19.50
N LYS A 245 2.92 15.29 20.72
CA LYS A 245 3.78 16.44 20.99
C LYS A 245 5.12 16.33 20.27
N LEU A 246 5.71 15.14 20.22
CA LEU A 246 6.93 14.89 19.44
C LEU A 246 6.69 15.08 17.93
N LEU A 247 5.60 14.52 17.40
CA LEU A 247 5.21 14.70 15.99
C LEU A 247 4.96 16.18 15.66
N SER A 248 4.33 16.91 16.58
CA SER A 248 4.05 18.35 16.44
C SER A 248 5.32 19.17 16.26
N ALA A 249 6.42 18.82 16.92
CA ALA A 249 7.71 19.47 16.69
C ALA A 249 8.21 19.29 15.24
N GLY A 250 7.97 18.12 14.65
CA GLY A 250 8.35 17.85 13.26
C GLY A 250 7.43 18.53 12.25
N LEU A 251 6.14 18.61 12.55
CA LEU A 251 5.16 19.36 11.74
C LEU A 251 5.43 20.87 11.72
N ALA A 252 5.93 21.41 12.83
CA ALA A 252 6.30 22.83 12.93
C ALA A 252 7.57 23.20 12.15
N SER A 253 8.30 22.21 11.61
CA SER A 253 9.49 22.46 10.79
C SER A 253 9.10 23.04 9.43
N SER A 254 9.84 24.06 8.99
CA SER A 254 9.69 24.63 7.64
C SER A 254 10.03 23.64 6.51
N CYS A 255 10.69 22.52 6.84
CA CYS A 255 11.01 21.45 5.91
C CYS A 255 9.85 20.44 5.73
N CYS A 256 8.83 20.50 6.60
CA CYS A 256 7.74 19.55 6.58
C CYS A 256 6.86 19.76 5.33
N LYS A 257 6.73 18.71 4.51
CA LYS A 257 5.92 18.70 3.28
C LYS A 257 4.59 17.96 3.46
N LEU A 258 4.25 17.58 4.69
CA LEU A 258 3.11 16.73 4.97
C LEU A 258 1.80 17.46 4.69
N GLU A 259 0.96 16.86 3.85
CA GLU A 259 -0.36 17.35 3.45
C GLU A 259 -1.47 16.60 4.18
N THR A 260 -1.24 15.33 4.54
CA THR A 260 -2.23 14.48 5.22
C THR A 260 -1.60 13.77 6.40
N LEU A 261 -2.22 13.92 7.57
CA LEU A 261 -1.85 13.20 8.80
C LEU A 261 -3.08 12.52 9.38
N ARG A 262 -3.01 11.19 9.55
CA ARG A 262 -4.07 10.43 10.23
C ARG A 262 -3.57 9.88 11.55
N LEU A 263 -4.28 10.25 12.61
CA LEU A 263 -4.03 9.90 14.01
C LEU A 263 -5.31 9.33 14.65
N SER A 264 -6.20 8.74 13.84
CA SER A 264 -7.46 8.20 14.33
C SER A 264 -7.21 7.10 15.35
N GLY A 265 -7.86 7.12 16.52
CA GLY A 265 -7.67 6.09 17.55
C GLY A 265 -6.26 6.01 18.15
N CYS A 266 -5.56 7.15 18.29
CA CYS A 266 -4.20 7.24 18.83
C CYS A 266 -4.10 7.61 20.32
N LEU A 267 -5.22 7.56 21.05
CA LEU A 267 -5.36 8.00 22.45
C LEU A 267 -4.98 9.48 22.69
N VAL A 268 -5.27 10.33 21.70
CA VAL A 268 -5.03 11.77 21.78
C VAL A 268 -6.09 12.43 22.66
N THR A 269 -5.67 13.30 23.58
CA THR A 269 -6.56 14.12 24.40
C THR A 269 -6.50 15.60 23.99
N GLU A 270 -7.05 16.49 24.82
CA GLU A 270 -6.97 17.94 24.63
C GLU A 270 -5.50 18.42 24.59
N GLU A 271 -4.59 17.80 25.34
CA GLU A 271 -3.17 18.21 25.38
C GLU A 271 -2.45 17.94 24.04
N GLY A 272 -2.64 16.75 23.47
CA GLY A 272 -2.07 16.42 22.17
C GLY A 272 -2.70 17.26 21.05
N SER A 273 -4.00 17.53 21.14
CA SER A 273 -4.70 18.39 20.18
C SER A 273 -4.18 19.83 20.22
N ALA A 274 -3.93 20.38 21.41
CA ALA A 274 -3.32 21.70 21.58
C ALA A 274 -1.87 21.75 21.05
N SER A 275 -1.13 20.65 21.17
CA SER A 275 0.22 20.53 20.58
C SER A 275 0.18 20.60 19.05
N LEU A 276 -0.78 19.91 18.43
CA LEU A 276 -1.01 19.98 16.97
C LEU A 276 -1.43 21.39 16.55
N GLU A 277 -2.35 22.02 17.28
CA GLU A 277 -2.77 23.41 17.00
C GLU A 277 -1.56 24.36 17.03
N SER A 278 -0.71 24.25 18.04
CA SER A 278 0.50 25.07 18.15
C SER A 278 1.44 24.83 16.96
N ALA A 279 1.61 23.60 16.50
CA ALA A 279 2.45 23.29 15.35
C ALA A 279 1.88 23.84 14.04
N LEU A 280 0.57 23.79 13.85
CA LEU A 280 -0.09 24.30 12.65
C LEU A 280 -0.09 25.85 12.58
N ASN A 281 0.01 26.51 13.73
CA ASN A 281 0.23 27.95 13.82
C ASN A 281 1.67 28.38 13.49
N CYS A 282 2.63 27.46 13.53
CA CYS A 282 4.00 27.71 13.05
C CYS A 282 3.99 27.73 11.51
N ASN A 283 3.80 28.91 10.92
CA ASN A 283 3.82 29.08 9.47
C ASN A 283 5.24 28.91 8.88
N PRO A 284 5.41 28.19 7.74
CA PRO A 284 4.34 27.63 6.90
C PRO A 284 3.96 26.18 7.26
N SER A 285 2.66 25.92 7.43
CA SER A 285 2.13 24.54 7.37
C SER A 285 1.70 24.17 5.94
N HIS A 286 1.90 22.91 5.57
CA HIS A 286 1.41 22.30 4.32
C HIS A 286 0.20 21.40 4.55
N LEU A 287 -0.20 21.17 5.81
CA LEU A 287 -1.23 20.21 6.17
C LEU A 287 -2.61 20.66 5.67
N ARG A 288 -3.27 19.77 4.94
CA ARG A 288 -4.59 19.92 4.32
C ARG A 288 -5.63 18.99 4.93
N GLU A 289 -5.22 17.81 5.39
CA GLU A 289 -6.09 16.84 6.04
C GLU A 289 -5.49 16.38 7.37
N LEU A 290 -6.29 16.49 8.44
CA LEU A 290 -5.97 15.98 9.76
C LEU A 290 -7.14 15.12 10.24
N ASP A 291 -6.89 13.84 10.53
CA ASP A 291 -7.87 12.92 11.09
C ASP A 291 -7.52 12.60 12.54
N LEU A 292 -8.35 13.09 13.47
CA LEU A 292 -8.32 12.85 14.91
C LEU A 292 -9.55 12.06 15.37
N SER A 293 -10.29 11.42 14.46
CA SER A 293 -11.46 10.62 14.81
C SER A 293 -11.12 9.50 15.81
N TYR A 294 -12.11 9.04 16.58
CA TYR A 294 -11.93 7.99 17.59
C TYR A 294 -10.85 8.29 18.66
N ASN A 295 -10.56 9.56 18.93
CA ASN A 295 -9.74 10.01 20.05
C ASN A 295 -10.59 10.64 21.18
N HIS A 296 -9.93 11.06 22.25
CA HIS A 296 -10.50 11.77 23.38
C HIS A 296 -10.11 13.27 23.37
N ALA A 297 -9.97 13.84 22.18
CA ALA A 297 -9.49 15.21 21.94
C ALA A 297 -10.29 16.31 22.65
N GLY A 298 -11.49 15.99 23.15
CA GLY A 298 -12.37 16.91 23.89
C GLY A 298 -12.96 18.01 23.00
N ASP A 299 -14.05 18.61 23.45
CA ASP A 299 -14.67 19.73 22.74
C ASP A 299 -13.72 20.93 22.64
N PHE A 300 -12.84 21.13 23.63
CA PHE A 300 -11.96 22.29 23.67
C PHE A 300 -10.76 22.15 22.73
N GLY A 301 -10.12 20.97 22.68
CA GLY A 301 -9.00 20.71 21.77
C GLY A 301 -9.42 20.84 20.29
N VAL A 302 -10.60 20.31 19.94
CA VAL A 302 -11.14 20.44 18.57
C VAL A 302 -11.60 21.87 18.28
N LYS A 303 -12.13 22.61 19.27
CA LYS A 303 -12.52 24.02 19.08
C LYS A 303 -11.33 24.91 18.71
N GLY A 304 -10.15 24.69 19.29
CA GLY A 304 -8.92 25.40 18.94
C GLY A 304 -8.55 25.21 17.47
N LEU A 305 -8.44 23.95 17.03
CA LEU A 305 -8.21 23.60 15.62
C LEU A 305 -9.28 24.17 14.69
N CYS A 306 -10.56 24.07 15.05
CA CYS A 306 -11.69 24.59 14.26
C CYS A 306 -11.72 26.13 14.17
N ALA A 307 -11.25 26.85 15.20
CA ALA A 307 -11.23 28.30 15.20
C ALA A 307 -10.29 28.84 14.10
N ASN A 308 -9.17 28.16 13.88
CA ASN A 308 -8.16 28.55 12.91
C ASN A 308 -8.50 28.15 11.46
N LEU A 309 -9.51 27.29 11.22
CA LEU A 309 -10.02 27.02 9.86
C LEU A 309 -10.56 28.28 9.14
N LYS A 310 -10.83 29.35 9.90
CA LYS A 310 -11.24 30.66 9.36
C LYS A 310 -10.06 31.56 8.99
N ASP A 311 -8.84 31.21 9.39
CA ASP A 311 -7.64 31.97 9.08
C ASP A 311 -7.20 31.69 7.62
N PRO A 312 -7.10 32.71 6.75
CA PRO A 312 -6.65 32.54 5.37
C PRO A 312 -5.22 31.96 5.23
N GLN A 313 -4.41 32.02 6.28
CA GLN A 313 -3.06 31.44 6.30
C GLN A 313 -3.05 29.95 6.62
N TRP A 314 -4.13 29.41 7.19
CA TRP A 314 -4.29 27.98 7.42
C TRP A 314 -4.69 27.28 6.12
N LYS A 315 -3.96 26.21 5.79
CA LYS A 315 -4.24 25.36 4.61
C LYS A 315 -5.08 24.13 4.92
N LEU A 316 -5.43 23.92 6.20
CA LEU A 316 -6.20 22.75 6.62
C LEU A 316 -7.61 22.84 6.04
N GLU A 317 -7.95 21.93 5.14
CA GLU A 317 -9.23 21.87 4.43
C GLU A 317 -10.18 20.88 5.10
N ASN A 318 -9.65 19.79 5.65
CA ASN A 318 -10.41 18.71 6.26
C ASN A 318 -9.88 18.39 7.66
N LEU A 319 -10.77 18.49 8.65
CA LEU A 319 -10.57 18.03 10.01
C LEU A 319 -11.65 16.99 10.33
N ARG A 320 -11.26 15.80 10.78
CA ARG A 320 -12.18 14.71 11.16
C ARG A 320 -11.94 14.26 12.58
#